data_AF-A0A9E4YD63-F1
#
_entry.id   AF-A0A9E4YD63-F1
#
_cell.length_a   1.000
_cell.length_b   1.000
_cell.length_c   1.000
_cell.angle_alpha   90.00
_cell.angle_beta   90.00
_cell.angle_gamma   90.00
#
_symmetry.space_group_name_H-M   'P 1'
#
loop_
_entity.id
_entity.type
_entity.pdbx_description
1 polymer ?
#
loop_
_entity_poly.entity_id
_entity_poly.type
_entity_poly.pdbx_seq_one_letter_code
_entity_poly.pdbx_strand_id
1 'polypeptide(L)'
;LYARGGHGVGHTFFVKDGKLQFDYNALGRHHRAVGDAKLAPGAHRLEARFDRGQPSGTLTIAVDGTDVGSVEVSPVVRMLGSTGMDLGQNPLSPVVDDYEPPFAFTGRLEKVTFRLRSARQAADVAAKARADLATE
;
A
#
# COMPACT_ATOMS: atom_id res chain seq x y z
N LEU A 1 2.54 -9.24 1.16
CA LEU A 1 3.33 -8.63 0.06
C LEU A 1 4.30 -7.59 0.61
N TYR A 2 3.80 -6.71 1.47
CA TYR A 2 4.55 -5.66 2.14
C TYR A 2 4.03 -5.53 3.58
N ALA A 3 4.90 -5.27 4.53
CA ALA A 3 4.53 -4.91 5.89
C ALA A 3 5.51 -3.89 6.47
N ARG A 4 5.01 -3.00 7.32
CA ARG A 4 5.82 -2.10 8.14
C ARG A 4 5.06 -1.72 9.40
N GLY A 5 5.73 -1.87 10.55
CA GLY A 5 5.14 -1.68 11.87
C GLY A 5 4.75 -3.01 12.51
N GLY A 6 3.74 -3.00 13.38
CA GLY A 6 3.19 -4.20 14.03
C GLY A 6 1.84 -3.94 14.68
N HIS A 7 1.44 -4.78 15.63
CA HIS A 7 0.09 -4.78 16.22
C HIS A 7 -0.34 -3.43 16.83
N GLY A 8 0.61 -2.60 17.26
CA GLY A 8 0.32 -1.30 17.88
C GLY A 8 0.17 -0.15 16.88
N VAL A 9 0.89 -0.20 15.76
CA VAL A 9 0.86 0.81 14.70
C VAL A 9 1.56 0.23 13.48
N GLY A 10 0.95 0.37 12.31
CA GLY A 10 1.50 -0.29 11.15
C GLY A 10 0.62 -0.22 9.93
N HIS A 11 1.12 -0.82 8.87
CA HIS A 11 0.36 -1.03 7.64
C HIS A 11 0.91 -2.25 6.92
N THR A 12 0.01 -2.99 6.29
CA THR A 12 0.35 -4.22 5.57
C THR A 12 -0.49 -4.33 4.32
N PHE A 13 0.17 -4.77 3.25
CA PHE A 13 -0.43 -5.03 1.95
C PHE A 13 -0.25 -6.52 1.63
N PHE A 14 -1.34 -7.24 1.46
CA PHE A 14 -1.31 -8.70 1.39
C PHE A 14 -2.44 -9.26 0.52
N VAL A 15 -2.30 -10.53 0.17
CA VAL A 15 -3.34 -11.31 -0.50
C VAL A 15 -3.72 -12.42 0.46
N LYS A 16 -5.01 -12.54 0.76
CA LYS A 16 -5.57 -13.62 1.58
C LYS A 16 -6.86 -14.09 0.94
N ASP A 17 -7.06 -15.41 0.89
CA ASP A 17 -8.22 -16.06 0.25
C ASP A 17 -8.42 -15.64 -1.22
N GLY A 18 -7.31 -15.34 -1.91
CA GLY A 18 -7.28 -14.83 -3.27
C GLY A 18 -7.63 -13.36 -3.42
N LYS A 19 -7.96 -12.63 -2.34
CA LYS A 19 -8.36 -11.22 -2.38
C LYS A 19 -7.22 -10.30 -1.98
N LEU A 20 -7.08 -9.20 -2.70
CA LEU A 20 -6.13 -8.13 -2.38
C LEU A 20 -6.65 -7.32 -1.18
N GLN A 21 -5.77 -7.06 -0.21
CA GLN A 21 -6.13 -6.33 1.00
C GLN A 21 -5.01 -5.38 1.42
N PHE A 22 -5.39 -4.23 1.93
CA PHE A 22 -4.48 -3.34 2.65
C PHE A 22 -5.11 -2.91 3.96
N ASP A 23 -4.40 -3.14 5.05
CA ASP A 23 -4.78 -2.68 6.38
C ASP A 23 -3.84 -1.59 6.85
N TYR A 24 -4.41 -0.47 7.31
CA TYR A 24 -3.70 0.62 7.98
C TYR A 24 -4.14 0.63 9.45
N ASN A 25 -3.22 0.28 10.33
CA ASN A 25 -3.40 0.30 11.78
C ASN A 25 -2.90 1.64 12.35
N ALA A 26 -3.85 2.55 12.59
CA ALA A 26 -3.65 3.83 13.23
C ALA A 26 -3.79 3.71 14.75
N LEU A 27 -2.71 3.28 15.44
CA LEU A 27 -2.67 3.20 16.91
C LEU A 27 -3.75 2.27 17.50
N GLY A 28 -3.93 1.09 16.90
CA GLY A 28 -4.96 0.10 17.22
C GLY A 28 -6.28 0.28 16.45
N ARG A 29 -6.44 1.38 15.70
CA ARG A 29 -7.60 1.60 14.83
C ARG A 29 -7.32 1.13 13.41
N HIS A 30 -8.00 0.09 12.98
CA HIS A 30 -7.82 -0.48 11.65
C HIS A 30 -8.69 0.23 10.60
N HIS A 31 -8.06 0.62 9.50
CA HIS A 31 -8.69 1.12 8.28
C HIS A 31 -8.32 0.19 7.14
N ARG A 32 -9.31 -0.51 6.58
CA ARG A 32 -9.07 -1.58 5.61
C ARG A 32 -9.71 -1.31 4.26
N ALA A 33 -8.91 -1.45 3.21
CA ALA A 33 -9.39 -1.57 1.84
C ALA A 33 -9.30 -3.05 1.42
N VAL A 34 -10.39 -3.60 0.91
CA VAL A 34 -10.49 -5.00 0.44
C VAL A 34 -10.96 -4.98 -1.01
N GLY A 35 -10.29 -5.73 -1.87
CA GLY A 35 -10.75 -6.01 -3.22
C GLY A 35 -11.80 -7.12 -3.19
N ASP A 36 -12.95 -6.88 -3.81
CA ASP A 36 -14.07 -7.83 -3.76
C ASP A 36 -13.82 -9.11 -4.57
N ALA A 37 -13.10 -8.98 -5.68
CA ALA A 37 -12.79 -10.08 -6.59
C ALA A 37 -11.54 -10.87 -6.16
N LYS A 38 -11.59 -12.18 -6.39
CA LYS A 38 -10.40 -13.03 -6.30
C LYS A 38 -9.48 -12.75 -7.50
N LEU A 39 -8.19 -12.69 -7.24
CA LEU A 39 -7.16 -12.65 -8.27
C LEU A 39 -7.17 -13.95 -9.07
N ALA A 40 -7.09 -13.82 -10.39
CA ALA A 40 -6.85 -14.97 -11.25
C ALA A 40 -5.43 -15.53 -11.01
N PRO A 41 -5.15 -16.78 -11.39
CA PRO A 41 -3.77 -17.25 -11.45
C PRO A 41 -2.99 -16.46 -12.51
N GLY A 42 -1.77 -16.02 -12.18
CA GLY A 42 -0.88 -15.37 -13.13
C GLY A 42 -0.15 -14.15 -12.56
N ALA A 43 0.47 -13.40 -13.47
CA ALA A 43 1.14 -12.16 -13.14
C ALA A 43 0.13 -11.02 -13.00
N HIS A 44 0.19 -10.29 -11.89
CA HIS A 44 -0.64 -9.13 -11.63
C HIS A 44 0.21 -7.94 -11.19
N ARG A 45 -0.23 -6.75 -11.58
CA ARG A 45 0.27 -5.49 -11.02
C ARG A 45 -0.64 -5.07 -9.87
N LEU A 46 -0.12 -5.12 -8.65
CA LEU A 46 -0.84 -4.75 -7.45
C LEU A 46 -0.35 -3.40 -6.94
N GLU A 47 -1.28 -2.51 -6.61
CA GLU A 47 -0.95 -1.16 -6.13
C GLU A 47 -1.71 -0.82 -4.87
N ALA A 48 -1.07 -0.03 -4.03
CA ALA A 48 -1.70 0.74 -2.96
C ALA A 48 -1.25 2.19 -3.08
N ARG A 49 -2.21 3.11 -3.06
CA ARG A 49 -1.99 4.55 -3.17
C ARG A 49 -2.58 5.22 -1.95
N PHE A 50 -1.80 6.09 -1.33
CA PHE A 50 -2.24 6.83 -0.16
C PHE A 50 -2.19 8.32 -0.44
N ASP A 51 -3.37 8.89 -0.69
CA ASP A 51 -3.56 10.32 -0.89
C ASP A 51 -3.71 10.97 0.49
N ARG A 52 -2.55 11.37 1.04
CA ARG A 52 -2.43 11.88 2.40
C ARG A 52 -2.97 13.31 2.51
N GLY A 53 -3.96 13.52 3.37
CA GLY A 53 -4.39 14.83 3.85
C GLY A 53 -4.01 15.11 5.32
N GLN A 54 -4.72 16.05 5.93
CA GLN A 54 -4.64 16.43 7.34
C GLN A 54 -6.07 16.76 7.83
N PRO A 55 -6.63 16.06 8.85
CA PRO A 55 -6.03 14.98 9.63
C PRO A 55 -6.19 13.57 9.03
N SER A 56 -6.97 13.42 7.96
CA SER A 56 -7.28 12.14 7.30
C SER A 56 -6.59 11.99 5.95
N GLY A 57 -6.69 10.81 5.33
CA GLY A 57 -6.26 10.55 3.95
C GLY A 57 -7.00 9.36 3.37
N THR A 58 -6.89 9.17 2.06
CA THR A 58 -7.57 8.07 1.36
C THR A 58 -6.57 7.02 0.93
N LEU A 59 -6.80 5.78 1.32
CA LEU A 59 -6.04 4.61 0.89
C LEU A 59 -6.85 3.86 -0.17
N THR A 60 -6.29 3.70 -1.36
CA THR A 60 -6.92 2.98 -2.48
C THR A 60 -6.01 1.87 -2.96
N ILE A 61 -6.57 0.68 -3.18
CA ILE A 61 -5.87 -0.46 -3.77
C ILE A 61 -6.37 -0.74 -5.18
N ALA A 62 -5.46 -1.21 -6.03
CA ALA A 62 -5.74 -1.52 -7.42
C ALA A 62 -5.08 -2.82 -7.87
N VAL A 63 -5.73 -3.48 -8.83
CA VAL A 63 -5.26 -4.67 -9.54
C VAL A 63 -5.23 -4.35 -11.02
N ASP A 64 -4.08 -4.53 -11.67
CA ASP A 64 -3.87 -4.31 -13.11
C ASP A 64 -4.32 -2.93 -13.60
N GLY A 65 -4.18 -1.92 -12.73
CA GLY A 65 -4.55 -0.53 -13.01
C GLY A 65 -6.02 -0.19 -12.71
N THR A 66 -6.84 -1.16 -12.31
CA THR A 66 -8.24 -0.95 -11.90
C THR A 66 -8.35 -0.85 -10.39
N ASP A 67 -9.03 0.18 -9.90
CA ASP A 67 -9.28 0.39 -8.47
C ASP A 67 -10.31 -0.62 -7.98
N VAL A 68 -9.97 -1.36 -6.92
CA VAL A 68 -10.80 -2.48 -6.42
C VAL A 68 -11.26 -2.30 -4.98
N GLY A 69 -10.74 -1.31 -4.27
CA GLY A 69 -11.12 -1.01 -2.90
C GLY A 69 -10.51 0.28 -2.41
N SER A 70 -11.21 0.98 -1.52
CA SER A 70 -10.75 2.23 -0.91
C SER A 70 -11.27 2.39 0.50
N VAL A 71 -10.54 3.12 1.34
CA VAL A 71 -10.92 3.44 2.71
C VAL A 71 -10.37 4.80 3.14
N GLU A 72 -11.17 5.53 3.92
CA GLU A 72 -10.67 6.71 4.62
C GLU A 72 -9.84 6.27 5.85
N VAL A 73 -8.64 6.83 5.97
CA VAL A 73 -7.73 6.66 7.09
C VAL A 73 -7.76 7.92 7.95
N SER A 74 -8.12 7.76 9.22
CA SER A 74 -8.15 8.88 10.17
C SER A 74 -7.92 8.37 11.61
N PRO A 75 -6.86 8.82 12.31
CA PRO A 75 -5.90 9.84 11.89
C PRO A 75 -4.78 9.28 11.01
N VAL A 76 -4.16 10.14 10.20
CA VAL A 76 -2.88 9.80 9.55
C VAL A 76 -1.75 9.82 10.59
N VAL A 77 -1.14 8.66 10.83
CA VAL A 77 0.01 8.53 11.74
C VAL A 77 1.31 8.90 11.02
N ARG A 78 2.07 9.85 11.58
CA ARG A 78 3.32 10.37 10.98
C ARG A 78 4.58 9.60 11.37
N MET A 79 4.57 8.92 12.51
CA MET A 79 5.71 8.17 13.02
C MET A 79 5.25 6.75 13.36
N LEU A 80 5.82 5.76 12.67
CA LEU A 80 5.49 4.33 12.83
C LEU A 80 6.56 3.57 13.65
N GLY A 81 7.45 4.29 14.35
CA GLY A 81 8.59 3.71 15.07
C GLY A 81 9.82 3.46 14.20
N SER A 82 10.82 2.81 14.79
CA SER A 82 12.12 2.47 14.16
C SER A 82 12.11 1.17 13.36
N THR A 83 10.96 0.51 13.25
CA THR A 83 10.80 -0.74 12.50
C THR A 83 11.03 -0.53 11.00
N GLY A 84 11.80 -1.44 10.42
CA GLY A 84 12.06 -1.53 9.00
C GLY A 84 10.81 -1.92 8.20
N MET A 85 11.04 -2.23 6.93
CA MET A 85 10.03 -2.67 5.98
C MET A 85 10.33 -4.09 5.56
N ASP A 86 9.31 -4.94 5.57
CA ASP A 86 9.40 -6.32 5.12
C ASP A 86 8.69 -6.48 3.78
N LEU A 87 9.32 -7.21 2.86
CA LEU A 87 8.78 -7.55 1.55
C LEU A 87 8.64 -9.07 1.44
N GLY A 88 7.52 -9.50 0.87
CA GLY A 88 7.20 -10.93 0.70
C GLY A 88 6.78 -11.65 1.99
N GLN A 89 6.81 -11.00 3.15
CA GLN A 89 6.42 -11.59 4.44
C GLN A 89 6.11 -10.51 5.48
N ASN A 90 5.57 -10.92 6.64
CA ASN A 90 5.42 -10.14 7.85
C ASN A 90 5.88 -10.99 9.06
N PRO A 91 7.20 -11.04 9.35
CA PRO A 91 7.81 -12.06 10.21
C PRO A 91 7.78 -11.75 11.72
N LEU A 92 7.53 -10.51 12.11
CA LEU A 92 7.58 -10.07 13.50
C LEU A 92 6.15 -9.98 14.08
N SER A 93 5.88 -8.90 14.82
CA SER A 93 4.54 -8.57 15.29
C SER A 93 3.63 -8.28 14.10
N PRO A 94 2.60 -9.10 13.82
CA PRO A 94 1.74 -8.87 12.68
C PRO A 94 0.99 -7.56 12.87
N VAL A 95 0.73 -6.85 11.77
CA VAL A 95 -0.03 -5.59 11.83
C VAL A 95 -1.50 -5.86 12.15
N VAL A 96 -1.97 -7.05 11.79
CA VAL A 96 -3.36 -7.50 11.79
C VAL A 96 -3.44 -8.99 12.15
N ASP A 97 -4.51 -9.41 12.83
CA ASP A 97 -4.71 -10.79 13.30
C ASP A 97 -5.26 -11.75 12.22
N ASP A 98 -5.42 -11.27 10.98
CA ASP A 98 -5.94 -12.05 9.85
C ASP A 98 -5.02 -13.21 9.44
N TYR A 99 -3.77 -13.23 9.89
CA TYR A 99 -2.79 -14.26 9.54
C TYR A 99 -1.75 -14.42 10.64
N GLU A 100 -1.11 -15.59 10.66
CA GLU A 100 0.03 -15.86 11.54
C GLU A 100 1.36 -15.49 10.85
N PRO A 101 2.29 -14.82 11.54
CA PRO A 101 3.66 -14.64 11.07
C PRO A 101 4.34 -15.98 10.72
N PRO A 102 5.20 -16.02 9.68
CA PRO A 102 5.65 -14.89 8.88
C PRO A 102 4.71 -14.53 7.72
N PHE A 103 3.62 -15.27 7.52
CA PHE A 103 2.70 -15.13 6.39
C PHE A 103 3.43 -14.90 5.04
N ALA A 104 4.34 -15.81 4.72
CA ALA A 104 5.20 -15.69 3.55
C ALA A 104 4.37 -15.78 2.25
N PHE A 105 4.63 -14.85 1.34
CA PHE A 105 4.04 -14.86 0.00
C PHE A 105 4.57 -16.06 -0.79
N THR A 106 3.66 -16.85 -1.33
CA THR A 106 3.97 -18.10 -2.02
C THR A 106 4.26 -17.93 -3.51
N GLY A 107 4.01 -16.74 -4.06
CA GLY A 107 4.37 -16.39 -5.43
C GLY A 107 5.73 -15.71 -5.55
N ARG A 108 6.00 -15.16 -6.73
CA ARG A 108 7.22 -14.39 -7.00
C ARG A 108 6.92 -12.89 -7.04
N LEU A 109 7.70 -12.09 -6.31
CA LEU A 109 7.70 -10.64 -6.46
C LEU A 109 8.75 -10.25 -7.51
N GLU A 110 8.30 -9.86 -8.70
CA GLU A 110 9.20 -9.43 -9.79
C GLU A 110 9.84 -8.07 -9.51
N LYS A 111 9.04 -7.12 -9.03
CA LYS A 111 9.46 -5.74 -8.80
C LYS A 111 8.58 -5.09 -7.75
N VAL A 112 9.21 -4.40 -6.81
CA VAL A 112 8.53 -3.54 -5.83
C VAL A 112 9.04 -2.13 -6.01
N THR A 113 8.12 -1.16 -6.11
CA THR A 113 8.48 0.25 -6.33
C THR A 113 7.69 1.12 -5.36
N PHE A 114 8.40 1.97 -4.62
CA PHE A 114 7.80 2.99 -3.78
C PHE A 114 7.96 4.35 -4.46
N ARG A 115 6.85 5.09 -4.63
CA ARG A 115 6.87 6.43 -5.23
C ARG A 115 6.27 7.41 -4.24
N LEU A 116 7.06 8.42 -3.86
CA LEU A 116 6.59 9.51 -3.02
C LEU A 116 6.04 10.61 -3.92
N ARG A 117 4.71 10.71 -4.05
CA ARG A 117 4.10 11.84 -4.75
C ARG A 117 4.31 13.12 -3.93
N SER A 118 5.38 13.85 -4.22
CA SER A 118 5.58 15.19 -3.67
C SER A 118 5.02 16.22 -4.63
N ALA A 119 4.54 17.36 -4.10
CA ALA A 119 4.16 18.51 -4.92
C ALA A 119 5.31 18.95 -5.86
N ARG A 120 6.56 18.79 -5.38
CA ARG A 120 7.78 19.03 -6.17
C ARG A 120 7.89 18.06 -7.36
N GLN A 121 7.70 16.76 -7.16
CA GLN A 121 7.70 15.79 -8.27
C GLN A 121 6.55 16.00 -9.25
N ALA A 122 5.36 16.41 -8.79
CA ALA A 122 4.26 16.74 -9.68
C ALA A 122 4.59 17.97 -10.55
N ALA A 123 5.21 19.01 -9.96
CA ALA A 123 5.69 20.19 -10.67
C ALA A 123 6.82 19.84 -11.66
N ASP A 124 7.77 18.98 -11.27
CA ASP A 124 8.87 18.53 -12.13
C ASP A 124 8.36 17.69 -13.32
N VAL A 125 7.38 16.81 -13.10
CA VAL A 125 6.70 16.04 -14.15
C VAL A 125 5.92 16.97 -15.10
N ALA A 126 5.19 17.94 -14.56
CA ALA A 126 4.46 18.92 -15.36
C ALA A 126 5.40 19.83 -16.18
N ALA A 127 6.53 20.25 -15.60
CA ALA A 127 7.55 21.05 -16.28
C ALA A 127 8.20 20.25 -17.42
N LYS A 128 8.50 18.97 -17.19
CA LYS A 128 9.06 18.09 -18.22
C LYS A 128 8.08 17.85 -19.38
N ALA A 129 6.82 17.56 -19.08
CA ALA A 129 5.79 17.39 -20.12
C ALA A 129 5.62 18.65 -20.98
N ARG A 130 5.66 19.84 -20.37
CA ARG A 130 5.61 21.13 -21.11
C ARG A 130 6.83 21.36 -21.99
N ALA A 131 8.02 21.01 -21.50
CA ALA A 131 9.25 21.14 -22.27
C ALA A 131 9.26 20.17 -23.47
N ASP A 132 8.82 18.93 -23.27
CA ASP A 132 8.75 17.93 -24.33
C ASP A 132 7.74 18.35 -25.43
N LEU A 133 6.57 18.90 -25.06
CA LEU A 133 5.59 19.48 -26.02
C LEU A 133 6.06 20.76 -26.73
N ALA A 134 6.98 21.52 -26.14
CA ALA A 134 7.52 22.75 -26.75
C ALA A 134 8.68 22.47 -27.72
N THR A 135 9.12 21.21 -27.80
CA THR A 135 10.20 20.76 -28.69
C THR A 135 9.67 19.99 -29.90
N GLU A 136 8.35 19.83 -30.01
CA GLU A 136 7.62 19.35 -31.19
C GLU A 136 7.04 20.52 -31.99
#